data_AF-A0A2R8A0U8-F1
#
_entry.id   AF-A0A2R8A0U8-F1
#
_cell.length_a   1.000
_cell.length_b   1.000
_cell.length_c   1.000
_cell.angle_alpha   90.00
_cell.angle_beta   90.00
_cell.angle_gamma   90.00
#
_symmetry.space_group_name_H-M   'P 1'
#
loop_
_entity.id
_entity.type
_entity.pdbx_description
1 polymer ?
#
loop_
_entity_poly.entity_id
_entity_poly.type
_entity_poly.pdbx_seq_one_letter_code
_entity_poly.pdbx_strand_id
1 'polypeptide(L)'
;MKTFLRTIPLFIVAMVIVYALPVFNSATQTPTNKNQQKTNEQVAKKTKTGMVQKTVPVDGLADYIGISIDLFTQQFGEPVRKDETAYDFQWWIYNQKDKDYLQVGVKDGKIVTIFALGTNLDVAPFKIGMTIDSIYSTATLYPNFEVEYNEDTYELELSESDMNNHPLIAFDNGTFAILILDQFTNKVIGIRYLDVSILMYLNLYEVVSKTPTPSVSQDNLDWNAVNQGNQQEAFEIINVLRRRNKVPILEMNPDLNALASQIFATYTKPLEEATTSNTLSEKKIGEFLSKNQSDVKELQPIYFNQTTDVTWAIGSLFSIESQRELLMSKQFNSIGMGYQKHEALLLLNSDL
;
A
#
# COMPACT_ATOMS: atom_id res chain seq x y z
N MET A 1 -15.36 31.38 -51.59
CA MET A 1 -13.95 31.62 -51.16
C MET A 1 -13.56 33.09 -50.90
N LYS A 2 -14.23 34.11 -51.46
CA LYS A 2 -13.82 35.53 -51.25
C LYS A 2 -14.15 36.12 -49.86
N THR A 3 -15.11 35.53 -49.13
CA THR A 3 -15.49 35.93 -47.78
C THR A 3 -14.58 35.33 -46.71
N PHE A 4 -14.19 34.07 -46.87
CA PHE A 4 -13.27 33.36 -45.96
C PHE A 4 -11.85 33.96 -45.94
N LEU A 5 -11.38 34.50 -47.08
CA LEU A 5 -10.06 35.13 -47.15
C LEU A 5 -10.03 36.53 -46.50
N ARG A 6 -11.19 37.16 -46.28
CA ARG A 6 -11.32 38.48 -45.63
C ARG A 6 -11.43 38.38 -44.11
N THR A 7 -11.84 37.24 -43.57
CA THR A 7 -11.99 37.02 -42.11
C THR A 7 -10.70 36.56 -41.44
N ILE A 8 -9.78 35.91 -42.17
CA ILE A 8 -8.48 35.46 -41.66
C ILE A 8 -7.63 36.61 -41.08
N PRO A 9 -7.41 37.75 -41.77
CA PRO A 9 -6.62 38.84 -41.19
C PRO A 9 -7.28 39.45 -39.95
N LEU A 10 -8.62 39.47 -39.90
CA LEU A 10 -9.39 39.96 -38.76
C LEU A 10 -9.25 39.05 -37.54
N PHE A 11 -9.20 37.73 -37.76
CA PHE A 11 -8.97 36.74 -36.71
C PHE A 11 -7.53 36.81 -36.15
N ILE A 12 -6.53 37.00 -37.02
CA ILE A 12 -5.14 37.16 -36.61
C ILE A 12 -4.96 38.44 -35.77
N VAL A 13 -5.58 39.56 -36.17
CA VAL A 13 -5.56 40.80 -35.39
C VAL A 13 -6.23 40.60 -34.02
N ALA A 14 -7.37 39.90 -33.96
CA ALA A 14 -8.03 39.59 -32.70
C ALA A 14 -7.15 38.73 -31.77
N MET A 15 -6.46 37.71 -32.30
CA MET A 15 -5.52 36.90 -31.53
C MET A 15 -4.35 37.72 -30.99
N VAL A 16 -3.77 38.60 -31.81
CA VAL A 16 -2.67 39.49 -31.38
C VAL A 16 -3.12 40.42 -30.26
N ILE A 17 -4.34 40.97 -30.33
CA ILE A 17 -4.89 41.82 -29.27
C ILE A 17 -5.07 41.02 -27.97
N VAL A 18 -5.65 39.81 -28.05
CA VAL A 18 -5.86 38.94 -26.88
C VAL A 18 -4.53 38.56 -26.20
N TYR A 19 -3.50 38.26 -26.99
CA TYR A 19 -2.18 37.91 -26.46
C TYR A 19 -1.33 39.10 -26.02
N ALA A 20 -1.60 40.31 -26.54
CA ALA A 20 -0.89 41.52 -26.12
C ALA A 20 -1.45 42.14 -24.83
N LEU A 21 -2.73 41.90 -24.49
CA LEU A 21 -3.39 42.43 -23.28
C LEU A 21 -2.62 42.13 -21.96
N PRO A 22 -2.12 40.90 -21.71
CA PRO A 22 -1.34 40.62 -20.50
C PRO A 22 -0.02 41.39 -20.43
N VAL A 23 0.61 41.66 -21.58
CA VAL A 23 1.90 42.35 -21.68
C VAL A 23 1.77 43.83 -21.37
N PHE A 24 0.72 44.49 -21.86
CA PHE A 24 0.44 45.90 -21.54
C PHE A 24 0.00 46.11 -20.08
N ASN A 25 -0.74 45.15 -19.50
CA ASN A 25 -1.13 45.20 -18.09
C ASN A 25 0.04 44.98 -17.12
N SER A 26 1.14 44.38 -17.59
CA SER A 26 2.35 44.14 -16.78
C SER A 26 3.33 45.32 -16.80
N ALA A 27 3.16 46.31 -17.69
CA ALA A 27 4.10 47.40 -17.91
C ALA A 27 3.87 48.67 -17.06
N THR A 28 2.93 48.65 -16.10
CA THR A 28 2.61 49.81 -15.25
C THR A 28 2.92 49.63 -13.76
N GLN A 29 3.88 48.77 -13.40
CA GLN A 29 4.40 48.72 -12.03
C GLN A 29 5.87 49.15 -11.99
N THR A 30 6.08 50.42 -11.67
CA THR A 30 7.41 50.99 -11.36
C THR A 30 7.79 50.64 -9.90
N PRO A 31 9.04 50.29 -9.60
CA PRO A 31 9.44 49.89 -8.25
C PRO A 31 9.65 51.13 -7.37
N THR A 32 8.87 51.26 -6.29
CA THR A 32 9.16 52.24 -5.23
C THR A 32 9.48 51.52 -3.93
N ASN A 33 10.76 51.48 -3.60
CA ASN A 33 11.22 51.22 -2.24
C ASN A 33 10.82 52.39 -1.34
N LYS A 34 10.05 52.13 -0.29
CA LYS A 34 10.36 52.57 1.09
C LYS A 34 9.35 52.04 2.11
N ASN A 35 9.94 51.63 3.22
CA ASN A 35 9.41 51.44 4.58
C ASN A 35 8.90 50.03 4.94
N GLN A 36 9.77 49.38 5.71
CA GLN A 36 9.52 48.27 6.60
C GLN A 36 8.21 48.48 7.37
N GLN A 37 7.23 47.65 7.08
CA GLN A 37 6.19 47.32 8.04
C GLN A 37 6.10 45.81 8.05
N LYS A 38 6.33 45.23 9.24
CA LYS A 38 6.16 43.82 9.53
C LYS A 38 4.71 43.45 9.26
N THR A 39 4.41 43.00 8.05
CA THR A 39 3.14 42.35 7.75
C THR A 39 3.36 40.90 8.07
N ASN A 40 2.70 40.44 9.14
CA ASN A 40 2.51 39.03 9.43
C ASN A 40 2.18 38.30 8.12
N GLU A 41 3.05 37.40 7.69
CA GLU A 41 2.64 36.30 6.84
C GLU A 41 1.63 35.50 7.65
N GLN A 42 0.35 35.90 7.54
CA GLN A 42 -0.73 34.95 7.66
C GLN A 42 -0.51 33.98 6.51
N VAL A 43 0.30 32.96 6.79
CA VAL A 43 0.09 31.61 6.27
C VAL A 43 -1.42 31.45 6.21
N ALA A 44 -1.97 31.36 5.01
CA ALA A 44 -3.35 30.97 4.83
C ALA A 44 -3.46 29.62 5.55
N LYS A 45 -3.93 29.65 6.81
CA LYS A 45 -4.39 28.46 7.50
C LYS A 45 -5.40 27.88 6.54
N LYS A 46 -5.06 26.75 5.90
CA LYS A 46 -6.07 25.82 5.40
C LYS A 46 -7.07 25.73 6.55
N THR A 47 -8.28 26.24 6.32
CA THR A 47 -9.35 26.16 7.31
C THR A 47 -9.43 24.71 7.72
N LYS A 48 -9.18 24.40 9.00
CA LYS A 48 -9.50 23.08 9.55
C LYS A 48 -10.97 22.84 9.24
N THR A 49 -11.26 22.05 8.21
CA THR A 49 -12.58 21.46 8.05
C THR A 49 -12.72 20.54 9.26
N GLY A 50 -13.31 21.05 10.33
CA GLY A 50 -13.64 20.29 11.54
C GLY A 50 -14.74 19.27 11.29
N MET A 51 -14.57 18.44 10.25
CA MET A 51 -15.38 17.26 10.07
C MET A 51 -14.83 16.21 11.03
N VAL A 52 -15.49 16.06 12.17
CA VAL A 52 -15.35 14.84 12.98
C VAL A 52 -15.76 13.68 12.08
N GLN A 53 -14.82 12.76 11.82
CA GLN A 53 -15.08 11.57 11.03
C GLN A 53 -16.24 10.80 11.64
N LYS A 54 -17.27 10.51 10.83
CA LYS A 54 -18.36 9.65 11.29
C LYS A 54 -17.84 8.23 11.39
N THR A 55 -18.11 7.61 12.53
CA THR A 55 -17.78 6.22 12.76
C THR A 55 -18.88 5.30 12.22
N VAL A 56 -18.47 4.11 11.83
CA VAL A 56 -19.36 3.00 11.47
C VAL A 56 -19.54 2.13 12.72
N PRO A 57 -20.75 1.60 13.02
CA PRO A 57 -20.91 0.62 14.07
C PRO A 57 -20.02 -0.59 13.83
N VAL A 58 -19.26 -0.99 14.86
CA VAL A 58 -18.44 -2.20 14.79
C VAL A 58 -19.32 -3.45 14.58
N ASP A 59 -18.85 -4.36 13.72
CA ASP A 59 -19.46 -5.66 13.44
C ASP A 59 -18.40 -6.64 12.89
N GLY A 60 -18.71 -7.94 12.88
CA GLY A 60 -17.87 -8.99 12.30
C GLY A 60 -16.47 -9.07 12.90
N LEU A 61 -15.45 -9.25 12.06
CA LEU A 61 -14.07 -9.40 12.51
C LEU A 61 -13.49 -8.18 13.23
N ALA A 62 -14.06 -6.98 13.06
CA ALA A 62 -13.60 -5.78 13.77
C ALA A 62 -13.82 -5.87 15.30
N ASP A 63 -14.82 -6.64 15.75
CA ASP A 63 -15.15 -6.82 17.17
C ASP A 63 -14.05 -7.55 17.95
N TYR A 64 -13.17 -8.28 17.26
CA TYR A 64 -12.10 -9.05 17.91
C TYR A 64 -10.85 -8.22 18.19
N ILE A 65 -10.73 -7.01 17.62
CA ILE A 65 -9.58 -6.14 17.91
C ILE A 65 -9.62 -5.74 19.40
N GLY A 66 -8.50 -5.93 20.10
CA GLY A 66 -8.34 -5.74 21.54
C GLY A 66 -8.77 -6.93 22.40
N ILE A 67 -9.41 -7.96 21.81
CA ILE A 67 -9.84 -9.16 22.50
C ILE A 67 -8.67 -10.14 22.70
N SER A 68 -8.76 -10.98 23.73
CA SER A 68 -7.78 -12.04 24.00
C SER A 68 -7.72 -13.06 22.87
N ILE A 69 -6.49 -13.40 22.45
CA ILE A 69 -6.27 -14.44 21.44
C ILE A 69 -6.80 -15.81 21.91
N ASP A 70 -6.76 -16.11 23.21
CA ASP A 70 -7.24 -17.39 23.74
C ASP A 70 -8.75 -17.58 23.52
N LEU A 71 -9.53 -16.50 23.65
CA LEU A 71 -10.98 -16.51 23.37
C LEU A 71 -11.23 -16.70 21.88
N PHE A 72 -10.43 -16.05 21.04
CA PHE A 72 -10.51 -16.23 19.59
C PHE A 72 -10.18 -17.67 19.18
N THR A 73 -9.10 -18.24 19.71
CA THR A 73 -8.67 -19.61 19.45
C THR A 73 -9.70 -20.66 19.92
N GLN A 74 -10.45 -20.39 20.99
CA GLN A 74 -11.56 -21.27 21.40
C GLN A 74 -12.67 -21.37 20.33
N GLN A 75 -12.89 -20.30 19.58
CA GLN A 75 -13.94 -20.24 18.55
C GLN A 75 -13.42 -20.63 17.16
N PHE A 76 -12.20 -20.21 16.81
CA PHE A 76 -11.61 -20.38 15.47
C PHE A 76 -10.63 -21.54 15.36
N GLY A 77 -10.28 -22.19 16.49
CA GLY A 77 -9.27 -23.24 16.57
C GLY A 77 -7.85 -22.69 16.73
N GLU A 78 -6.85 -23.57 16.68
CA GLU A 78 -5.44 -23.19 16.67
C GLU A 78 -5.00 -22.67 15.29
N PRO A 79 -4.09 -21.69 15.21
CA PRO A 79 -3.52 -21.28 13.94
C PRO A 79 -2.68 -22.40 13.34
N VAL A 80 -2.58 -22.43 12.02
CA VAL A 80 -1.76 -23.42 11.31
C VAL A 80 -0.28 -23.03 11.27
N ARG A 81 0.01 -21.73 11.42
CA ARG A 81 1.37 -21.18 11.47
C ARG A 81 1.39 -19.89 12.28
N LYS A 82 2.53 -19.57 12.88
CA LYS A 82 2.80 -18.28 13.49
C LYS A 82 4.05 -17.69 12.85
N ASP A 83 3.98 -16.45 12.39
CA ASP A 83 5.04 -15.76 11.65
C ASP A 83 5.48 -14.50 12.42
N GLU A 84 6.79 -14.35 12.62
CA GLU A 84 7.39 -13.17 13.26
C GLU A 84 7.28 -11.95 12.35
N THR A 85 7.08 -10.76 12.94
CA THR A 85 6.98 -9.50 12.19
C THR A 85 7.98 -8.46 12.68
N ALA A 86 8.23 -7.44 11.85
CA ALA A 86 9.01 -6.27 12.23
C ALA A 86 8.20 -5.17 12.93
N TYR A 87 6.95 -5.47 13.33
CA TYR A 87 5.94 -4.50 13.76
C TYR A 87 5.43 -4.73 15.20
N ASP A 88 6.21 -5.45 16.01
CA ASP A 88 5.92 -5.70 17.43
C ASP A 88 4.61 -6.47 17.68
N PHE A 89 4.28 -7.38 16.76
CA PHE A 89 3.25 -8.40 16.92
C PHE A 89 3.64 -9.66 16.14
N GLN A 90 2.98 -10.78 16.39
CA GLN A 90 3.17 -12.02 15.62
C GLN A 90 1.91 -12.28 14.79
N TRP A 91 2.07 -12.65 13.51
CA TRP A 91 0.94 -13.14 12.72
C TRP A 91 0.59 -14.56 13.13
N TRP A 92 -0.67 -14.81 13.43
CA TRP A 92 -1.25 -16.14 13.58
C TRP A 92 -2.07 -16.43 12.33
N ILE A 93 -1.61 -17.37 11.53
CA ILE A 93 -2.18 -17.68 10.22
C ILE A 93 -3.26 -18.74 10.39
N TYR A 94 -4.46 -18.43 9.94
CA TYR A 94 -5.63 -19.29 10.00
C TYR A 94 -6.06 -19.73 8.61
N ASN A 95 -6.52 -20.98 8.52
CA ASN A 95 -7.24 -21.54 7.38
C ASN A 95 -6.62 -21.17 6.01
N GLN A 96 -5.44 -21.73 5.70
CA GLN A 96 -4.73 -21.58 4.42
C GLN A 96 -5.47 -22.16 3.18
N LYS A 97 -6.80 -22.30 3.25
CA LYS A 97 -7.67 -22.68 2.14
C LYS A 97 -8.41 -21.44 1.66
N ASP A 98 -8.36 -21.22 0.34
CA ASP A 98 -8.90 -20.07 -0.42
C ASP A 98 -9.90 -19.15 0.27
N LYS A 99 -11.06 -19.70 0.60
CA LYS A 99 -12.24 -18.91 0.96
C LYS A 99 -12.25 -18.49 2.43
N ASP A 100 -11.34 -19.02 3.23
CA ASP A 100 -11.31 -18.84 4.68
C ASP A 100 -9.96 -18.23 5.13
N TYR A 101 -9.09 -17.81 4.20
CA TYR A 101 -7.76 -17.27 4.50
C TYR A 101 -7.85 -16.02 5.38
N LEU A 102 -7.23 -16.11 6.55
CA LEU A 102 -7.26 -15.11 7.61
C LEU A 102 -5.90 -15.05 8.30
N GLN A 103 -5.42 -13.86 8.62
CA GLN A 103 -4.28 -13.67 9.50
C GLN A 103 -4.69 -12.80 10.69
N VAL A 104 -4.26 -13.18 11.89
CA VAL A 104 -4.59 -12.49 13.15
C VAL A 104 -3.28 -12.05 13.81
N GLY A 105 -3.05 -10.75 13.91
CA GLY A 105 -1.86 -10.17 14.54
C GLY A 105 -2.05 -10.09 16.04
N VAL A 106 -1.14 -10.72 16.78
CA VAL A 106 -1.23 -10.89 18.23
C VAL A 106 -0.05 -10.22 18.92
N LYS A 107 -0.34 -9.37 19.90
CA LYS A 107 0.64 -8.74 20.78
C LYS A 107 0.16 -8.87 22.23
N ASP A 108 1.05 -9.29 23.13
CA ASP A 108 0.77 -9.43 24.57
C ASP A 108 -0.54 -10.19 24.87
N GLY A 109 -0.82 -11.26 24.10
CA GLY A 109 -2.01 -12.09 24.24
C GLY A 109 -3.32 -11.45 23.76
N LYS A 110 -3.26 -10.31 23.07
CA LYS A 110 -4.40 -9.60 22.49
C LYS A 110 -4.26 -9.46 20.98
N ILE A 111 -5.40 -9.40 20.31
CA ILE A 111 -5.45 -9.15 18.87
C ILE A 111 -5.30 -7.65 18.62
N VAL A 112 -4.33 -7.27 17.78
CA VAL A 112 -4.05 -5.87 17.42
C VAL A 112 -4.34 -5.55 15.96
N THR A 113 -4.39 -6.59 15.10
CA THR A 113 -4.80 -6.47 13.70
C THR A 113 -5.36 -7.79 13.18
N ILE A 114 -6.24 -7.74 12.19
CA ILE A 114 -6.77 -8.90 11.48
C ILE A 114 -6.74 -8.60 9.99
N PHE A 115 -6.13 -9.46 9.19
CA PHE A 115 -6.20 -9.41 7.73
C PHE A 115 -7.13 -10.50 7.19
N ALA A 116 -8.29 -10.08 6.71
CA ALA A 116 -9.31 -10.93 6.13
C ALA A 116 -9.20 -10.93 4.60
N LEU A 117 -8.84 -12.09 4.03
CA LEU A 117 -8.76 -12.27 2.59
C LEU A 117 -9.90 -13.16 2.10
N GLY A 118 -10.24 -14.22 2.84
CA GLY A 118 -11.24 -15.22 2.47
C GLY A 118 -12.65 -14.65 2.22
N THR A 119 -13.36 -15.21 1.24
CA THR A 119 -14.72 -14.78 0.86
C THR A 119 -15.84 -15.26 1.79
N ASN A 120 -15.57 -16.24 2.66
CA ASN A 120 -16.54 -16.78 3.61
C ASN A 120 -16.43 -16.16 5.01
N LEU A 121 -15.49 -15.22 5.19
CA LEU A 121 -15.26 -14.58 6.48
C LEU A 121 -16.38 -13.58 6.80
N ASP A 122 -16.68 -13.44 8.09
CA ASP A 122 -17.61 -12.43 8.57
C ASP A 122 -16.91 -11.07 8.67
N VAL A 123 -16.96 -10.33 7.57
CA VAL A 123 -16.32 -9.01 7.42
C VAL A 123 -17.34 -7.86 7.42
N ALA A 124 -18.48 -8.06 8.09
CA ALA A 124 -19.50 -7.03 8.22
C ALA A 124 -18.92 -5.71 8.77
N PRO A 125 -19.51 -4.55 8.42
CA PRO A 125 -20.62 -4.36 7.48
C PRO A 125 -20.20 -4.43 5.99
N PHE A 126 -18.91 -4.68 5.74
CA PHE A 126 -18.35 -4.83 4.40
C PHE A 126 -18.48 -6.27 3.90
N LYS A 127 -18.04 -6.50 2.65
CA LYS A 127 -17.98 -7.83 2.02
C LYS A 127 -16.80 -7.90 1.08
N ILE A 128 -16.05 -9.00 1.13
CA ILE A 128 -15.07 -9.31 0.09
C ILE A 128 -15.82 -9.45 -1.26
N GLY A 129 -15.37 -8.70 -2.26
CA GLY A 129 -15.97 -8.62 -3.59
C GLY A 129 -17.01 -7.52 -3.79
N MET A 130 -17.33 -6.72 -2.76
CA MET A 130 -18.21 -5.54 -2.93
C MET A 130 -17.53 -4.45 -3.74
N THR A 131 -18.33 -3.65 -4.45
CA THR A 131 -17.82 -2.51 -5.24
C THR A 131 -17.60 -1.28 -4.38
N ILE A 132 -16.75 -0.36 -4.85
CA ILE A 132 -16.54 0.93 -4.20
C ILE A 132 -17.86 1.71 -4.00
N ASP A 133 -18.77 1.67 -4.98
CA ASP A 133 -20.11 2.29 -4.87
C ASP A 133 -20.92 1.76 -3.68
N SER A 134 -20.78 0.47 -3.38
CA SER A 134 -21.46 -0.15 -2.23
C SER A 134 -20.83 0.30 -0.90
N ILE A 135 -19.55 0.66 -0.90
CA ILE A 135 -18.86 1.18 0.29
C ILE A 135 -19.46 2.54 0.67
N TYR A 136 -19.70 3.43 -0.31
CA TYR A 136 -20.34 4.73 -0.06
C TYR A 136 -21.75 4.64 0.51
N SER A 137 -22.44 3.51 0.29
CA SER A 137 -23.76 3.25 0.90
C SER A 137 -23.67 2.74 2.34
N THR A 138 -22.48 2.29 2.76
CA THR A 138 -22.20 1.69 4.07
C THR A 138 -21.49 2.67 5.00
N ALA A 139 -20.55 3.45 4.46
CA ALA A 139 -19.70 4.36 5.20
C ALA A 139 -19.45 5.65 4.41
N THR A 140 -19.26 6.75 5.12
CA THR A 140 -18.73 7.99 4.50
C THR A 140 -17.21 7.89 4.45
N LEU A 141 -16.62 8.10 3.27
CA LEU A 141 -15.17 8.13 3.10
C LEU A 141 -14.64 9.54 3.36
N TYR A 142 -13.59 9.64 4.18
CA TYR A 142 -12.96 10.90 4.56
C TYR A 142 -11.53 10.97 4.00
N PRO A 143 -11.08 12.14 3.51
CA PRO A 143 -9.69 12.34 3.11
C PRO A 143 -8.77 12.66 4.30
N ASN A 144 -9.32 13.05 5.45
CA ASN A 144 -8.53 13.44 6.62
C ASN A 144 -9.06 12.72 7.85
N PHE A 145 -8.15 12.24 8.69
CA PHE A 145 -8.46 11.60 9.97
C PHE A 145 -7.69 12.28 11.10
N GLU A 146 -8.35 12.40 12.25
CA GLU A 146 -7.69 12.75 13.52
C GLU A 146 -7.64 11.49 14.38
N VAL A 147 -6.45 11.10 14.83
CA VAL A 147 -6.23 9.91 15.65
C VAL A 147 -5.39 10.25 16.88
N GLU A 148 -5.77 9.72 18.03
CA GLU A 148 -5.05 9.89 19.29
C GLU A 148 -4.18 8.65 19.56
N TYR A 149 -2.89 8.87 19.81
CA TYR A 149 -1.95 7.81 20.13
C TYR A 149 -0.87 8.33 21.10
N ASN A 150 -0.66 7.64 22.23
CA ASN A 150 0.30 8.03 23.27
C ASN A 150 0.21 9.50 23.72
N GLU A 151 -1.01 9.99 23.99
CA GLU A 151 -1.31 11.38 24.40
C GLU A 151 -1.07 12.44 23.32
N ASP A 152 -0.57 12.05 22.14
CA ASP A 152 -0.43 12.90 20.98
C ASP A 152 -1.62 12.75 20.02
N THR A 153 -1.96 13.85 19.35
CA THR A 153 -2.95 13.88 18.27
C THR A 153 -2.22 13.93 16.93
N TYR A 154 -2.56 12.99 16.05
CA TYR A 154 -2.04 12.91 14.68
C TYR A 154 -3.14 13.27 13.69
N GLU A 155 -2.79 14.08 12.69
CA GLU A 155 -3.62 14.37 11.53
C GLU A 155 -3.09 13.53 10.35
N LEU A 156 -3.92 12.61 9.84
CA LEU A 156 -3.62 11.77 8.68
C LEU A 156 -4.32 12.32 7.44
N GLU A 157 -3.64 12.37 6.31
CA GLU A 157 -4.18 12.73 5.00
C GLU A 157 -4.10 11.53 4.04
N LEU A 158 -5.23 11.17 3.45
CA LEU A 158 -5.35 10.17 2.40
C LEU A 158 -5.28 10.88 1.05
N SER A 159 -4.38 10.42 0.17
CA SER A 159 -4.35 10.88 -1.20
C SER A 159 -5.60 10.42 -1.97
N GLU A 160 -5.84 10.98 -3.16
CA GLU A 160 -6.90 10.48 -4.05
C GLU A 160 -6.68 8.99 -4.39
N SER A 161 -5.43 8.55 -4.52
CA SER A 161 -5.11 7.14 -4.74
C SER A 161 -5.52 6.29 -3.54
N ASP A 162 -5.23 6.74 -2.32
CA ASP A 162 -5.60 6.04 -1.10
C ASP A 162 -7.11 5.96 -0.94
N MET A 163 -7.84 7.05 -1.19
CA MET A 163 -9.30 7.04 -1.12
C MET A 163 -9.94 6.05 -2.11
N ASN A 164 -9.33 5.86 -3.28
CA ASN A 164 -9.87 4.99 -4.33
C ASN A 164 -9.45 3.53 -4.17
N ASN A 165 -8.26 3.27 -3.66
CA ASN A 165 -7.66 1.94 -3.64
C ASN A 165 -7.56 1.33 -2.24
N HIS A 166 -7.41 2.18 -1.21
CA HIS A 166 -7.12 1.80 0.17
C HIS A 166 -7.86 2.69 1.21
N PRO A 167 -9.17 2.93 1.07
CA PRO A 167 -9.86 3.85 1.97
C PRO A 167 -9.81 3.34 3.41
N LEU A 168 -9.55 4.29 4.32
CA LEU A 168 -9.60 4.09 5.76
C LEU A 168 -11.02 4.32 6.27
N ILE A 169 -11.49 3.44 7.15
CA ILE A 169 -12.78 3.54 7.84
C ILE A 169 -12.53 3.52 9.34
N ALA A 170 -13.16 4.42 10.08
CA ALA A 170 -13.17 4.41 11.54
C ALA A 170 -14.44 3.75 12.08
N PHE A 171 -14.28 2.88 13.09
CA PHE A 171 -15.39 2.28 13.84
C PHE A 171 -15.64 3.00 15.16
N ASP A 172 -16.84 2.81 15.72
CA ASP A 172 -17.26 3.46 16.97
C ASP A 172 -16.58 2.91 18.23
N ASN A 173 -15.98 1.72 18.14
CA ASN A 173 -15.11 1.15 19.18
C ASN A 173 -13.66 1.69 19.14
N GLY A 174 -13.35 2.65 18.27
CA GLY A 174 -12.02 3.25 18.14
C GLY A 174 -11.02 2.44 17.30
N THR A 175 -11.50 1.41 16.59
CA THR A 175 -10.69 0.61 15.65
C THR A 175 -10.87 1.09 14.22
N PHE A 176 -10.06 0.57 13.31
CA PHE A 176 -10.04 0.98 11.91
C PHE A 176 -10.12 -0.21 10.97
N ALA A 177 -10.63 0.02 9.75
CA ALA A 177 -10.47 -0.88 8.61
C ALA A 177 -9.80 -0.16 7.44
N ILE A 178 -8.83 -0.84 6.82
CA ILE A 178 -8.29 -0.51 5.50
C ILE A 178 -8.89 -1.49 4.51
N LEU A 179 -9.70 -0.98 3.59
CA LEU A 179 -10.28 -1.78 2.52
C LEU A 179 -9.30 -1.81 1.36
N ILE A 180 -8.87 -2.99 0.89
CA ILE A 180 -7.92 -3.11 -0.22
C ILE A 180 -8.71 -3.44 -1.48
N LEU A 181 -8.65 -2.57 -2.48
CA LEU A 181 -9.38 -2.71 -3.74
C LEU A 181 -8.48 -3.19 -4.88
N ASP A 182 -9.02 -4.07 -5.72
CA ASP A 182 -8.48 -4.35 -7.04
C ASP A 182 -8.96 -3.27 -8.02
N GLN A 183 -8.05 -2.42 -8.46
CA GLN A 183 -8.34 -1.30 -9.37
C GLN A 183 -8.93 -1.78 -10.70
N PHE A 184 -8.60 -2.99 -11.15
CA PHE A 184 -9.13 -3.54 -12.40
C PHE A 184 -10.62 -3.89 -12.29
N THR A 185 -11.04 -4.41 -11.13
CA THR A 185 -12.43 -4.83 -10.91
C THR A 185 -13.27 -3.84 -10.08
N ASN A 186 -12.63 -2.83 -9.48
CA ASN A 186 -13.19 -1.91 -8.50
C ASN A 186 -13.89 -2.62 -7.33
N LYS A 187 -13.32 -3.74 -6.89
CA LYS A 187 -13.86 -4.58 -5.82
C LYS A 187 -12.89 -4.75 -4.68
N VAL A 188 -13.43 -4.84 -3.47
CA VAL A 188 -12.67 -5.18 -2.27
C VAL A 188 -12.11 -6.60 -2.41
N ILE A 189 -10.80 -6.75 -2.36
CA ILE A 189 -10.12 -8.04 -2.38
C ILE A 189 -9.69 -8.50 -0.99
N GLY A 190 -9.44 -7.58 -0.07
CA GLY A 190 -9.05 -7.87 1.30
C GLY A 190 -9.44 -6.72 2.22
N ILE A 191 -9.56 -7.02 3.50
CA ILE A 191 -9.85 -6.03 4.54
C ILE A 191 -8.86 -6.24 5.66
N ARG A 192 -8.19 -5.17 6.08
CA ARG A 192 -7.36 -5.18 7.28
C ARG A 192 -8.05 -4.38 8.37
N TYR A 193 -8.41 -5.05 9.46
CA TYR A 193 -8.83 -4.41 10.70
C TYR A 193 -7.62 -4.19 11.60
N LEU A 194 -7.58 -3.09 12.33
CA LEU A 194 -6.44 -2.77 13.18
C LEU A 194 -6.79 -1.76 14.27
N ASP A 195 -6.05 -1.81 15.37
CA ASP A 195 -6.03 -0.74 16.36
C ASP A 195 -5.19 0.47 15.89
N VAL A 196 -5.27 1.56 16.64
CA VAL A 196 -4.54 2.79 16.34
C VAL A 196 -3.02 2.60 16.37
N SER A 197 -2.48 1.71 17.21
CA SER A 197 -1.04 1.50 17.28
C SER A 197 -0.49 0.91 15.99
N ILE A 198 -1.17 -0.11 15.46
CA ILE A 198 -0.81 -0.71 14.18
C ILE A 198 -1.04 0.27 13.03
N LEU A 199 -2.10 1.09 13.05
CA LEU A 199 -2.33 2.13 12.02
C LEU A 199 -1.11 3.03 11.88
N MET A 200 -0.58 3.46 13.03
CA MET A 200 0.54 4.38 13.09
C MET A 200 1.87 3.69 12.74
N TYR A 201 2.10 2.45 13.16
CA TYR A 201 3.33 1.71 12.84
C TYR A 201 3.45 1.35 11.36
N LEU A 202 2.32 1.07 10.69
CA LEU A 202 2.34 0.79 9.26
C LEU A 202 2.66 2.02 8.41
N ASN A 203 2.35 3.22 8.93
CA ASN A 203 2.65 4.51 8.30
C ASN A 203 2.23 4.58 6.82
N LEU A 204 1.03 4.09 6.51
CA LEU A 204 0.51 3.97 5.14
C LEU A 204 -0.08 5.27 4.60
N TYR A 205 -0.48 6.18 5.49
CA TYR A 205 -1.08 7.46 5.15
C TYR A 205 -0.19 8.61 5.63
N GLU A 206 -0.27 9.76 4.96
CA GLU A 206 0.60 10.89 5.25
C GLU A 206 0.24 11.51 6.61
N VAL A 207 1.21 11.55 7.53
CA VAL A 207 1.07 12.30 8.79
C VAL A 207 1.41 13.77 8.53
N VAL A 208 0.39 14.63 8.48
CA VAL A 208 0.54 16.08 8.19
C VAL A 208 0.69 16.94 9.45
N SER A 209 0.46 16.34 10.62
CA SER A 209 0.77 16.96 11.91
C SER A 209 2.28 17.09 12.14
N LYS A 210 2.69 17.98 13.06
CA LYS A 210 4.11 18.16 13.43
C LYS A 210 4.62 17.13 14.44
N THR A 211 3.82 16.11 14.72
CA THR A 211 4.13 15.06 15.68
C THR A 211 5.06 14.04 15.02
N PRO A 212 6.16 13.62 15.68
CA PRO A 212 7.01 12.56 15.15
C PRO A 212 6.21 11.27 14.93
N THR A 213 6.33 10.68 13.73
CA THR A 213 5.74 9.36 13.44
C THR A 213 6.34 8.32 14.38
N PRO A 214 5.50 7.52 15.07
CA PRO A 214 6.01 6.48 15.93
C PRO A 214 6.71 5.39 15.11
N SER A 215 7.70 4.74 15.72
CA SER A 215 8.40 3.62 15.12
C SER A 215 8.54 2.49 16.13
N VAL A 216 8.63 1.28 15.60
CA VAL A 216 8.87 0.06 16.38
C VAL A 216 10.37 -0.22 16.39
N SER A 217 10.92 -0.57 17.55
CA SER A 217 12.30 -1.05 17.61
C SER A 217 12.41 -2.38 16.89
N GLN A 218 13.36 -2.47 15.98
CA GLN A 218 13.70 -3.68 15.24
C GLN A 218 14.98 -4.34 15.78
N ASP A 219 15.42 -3.91 16.96
CA ASP A 219 16.61 -4.43 17.61
C ASP A 219 16.36 -5.88 18.06
N ASN A 220 17.33 -6.75 17.80
CA ASN A 220 17.27 -8.18 18.15
C ASN A 220 16.19 -9.00 17.41
N LEU A 221 15.60 -8.49 16.33
CA LEU A 221 14.73 -9.29 15.47
C LEU A 221 15.53 -10.39 14.76
N ASP A 222 14.99 -11.61 14.76
CA ASP A 222 15.44 -12.66 13.85
C ASP A 222 14.89 -12.39 12.45
N TRP A 223 15.64 -11.61 11.69
CA TRP A 223 15.28 -11.28 10.31
C TRP A 223 15.16 -12.49 9.39
N ASN A 224 15.80 -13.62 9.69
CA ASN A 224 15.62 -14.83 8.88
C ASN A 224 14.21 -15.39 9.09
N ALA A 225 13.74 -15.45 10.34
CA ALA A 225 12.37 -15.86 10.64
C ALA A 225 11.34 -14.90 10.03
N VAL A 226 11.55 -13.58 10.15
CA VAL A 226 10.66 -12.57 9.54
C VAL A 226 10.63 -12.70 8.01
N ASN A 227 11.78 -12.79 7.36
CA ASN A 227 11.84 -12.94 5.89
C ASN A 227 11.19 -14.25 5.41
N GLN A 228 11.33 -15.35 6.17
CA GLN A 228 10.72 -16.62 5.84
C GLN A 228 9.19 -16.60 6.03
N GLY A 229 8.69 -15.96 7.09
CA GLY A 229 7.27 -15.72 7.30
C GLY A 229 6.68 -14.90 6.15
N ASN A 230 7.32 -13.76 5.86
CA ASN A 230 6.93 -12.89 4.75
C ASN A 230 6.84 -13.64 3.40
N GLN A 231 7.83 -14.49 3.09
CA GLN A 231 7.82 -15.28 1.86
C GLN A 231 6.61 -16.24 1.78
N GLN A 232 6.28 -16.91 2.88
CA GLN A 232 5.14 -17.84 2.92
C GLN A 232 3.81 -17.11 2.83
N GLU A 233 3.66 -16.02 3.57
CA GLU A 233 2.47 -15.16 3.51
C GLU A 233 2.24 -14.63 2.08
N ALA A 234 3.31 -14.16 1.42
CA ALA A 234 3.21 -13.59 0.09
C ALA A 234 2.73 -14.63 -0.92
N PHE A 235 3.33 -15.82 -0.88
CA PHE A 235 2.95 -16.95 -1.70
C PHE A 235 1.47 -17.30 -1.53
N GLU A 236 1.00 -17.37 -0.29
CA GLU A 236 -0.37 -17.72 0.04
C GLU A 236 -1.37 -16.67 -0.43
N ILE A 237 -1.12 -15.40 -0.11
CA ILE A 237 -2.01 -14.28 -0.50
C ILE A 237 -2.12 -14.22 -2.02
N ILE A 238 -0.99 -14.29 -2.75
CA ILE A 238 -0.97 -14.32 -4.22
C ILE A 238 -1.83 -15.48 -4.73
N ASN A 239 -1.64 -16.69 -4.20
CA ASN A 239 -2.35 -17.86 -4.70
C ASN A 239 -3.84 -17.89 -4.34
N VAL A 240 -4.25 -17.35 -3.19
CA VAL A 240 -5.66 -17.13 -2.85
C VAL A 240 -6.31 -16.19 -3.88
N LEU A 241 -5.62 -15.10 -4.23
CA LEU A 241 -6.11 -14.14 -5.22
C LEU A 241 -6.13 -14.71 -6.64
N ARG A 242 -5.13 -15.52 -7.03
CA ARG A 242 -5.10 -16.22 -8.32
C ARG A 242 -6.27 -17.20 -8.47
N ARG A 243 -6.52 -18.03 -7.45
CA ARG A 243 -7.65 -18.97 -7.44
C ARG A 243 -8.99 -18.24 -7.50
N ARG A 244 -9.14 -17.13 -6.77
CA ARG A 244 -10.32 -16.26 -6.83
C ARG A 244 -10.57 -15.69 -8.23
N ASN A 245 -9.51 -15.30 -8.93
CA ASN A 245 -9.55 -14.81 -10.31
C ASN A 245 -9.61 -15.93 -11.36
N LYS A 246 -9.74 -17.20 -10.95
CA LYS A 246 -9.82 -18.38 -11.82
C LYS A 246 -8.62 -18.51 -12.76
N VAL A 247 -7.43 -18.14 -12.27
CA VAL A 247 -6.15 -18.42 -12.93
C VAL A 247 -5.39 -19.49 -12.14
N PRO A 248 -4.61 -20.37 -12.81
CA PRO A 248 -3.87 -21.43 -12.13
C PRO A 248 -2.97 -20.87 -11.03
N ILE A 249 -2.74 -21.63 -9.95
CA ILE A 249 -1.77 -21.22 -8.93
C ILE A 249 -0.36 -21.12 -9.49
N LEU A 250 0.50 -20.38 -8.81
CA LEU A 250 1.95 -20.43 -9.01
C LEU A 250 2.53 -21.49 -8.08
N GLU A 251 3.48 -22.26 -8.59
CA GLU A 251 4.29 -23.18 -7.81
C GLU A 251 5.55 -22.47 -7.29
N MET A 252 5.92 -22.75 -6.05
CA MET A 252 7.15 -22.21 -5.47
C MET A 252 8.35 -22.87 -6.15
N ASN A 253 9.24 -22.09 -6.75
CA ASN A 253 10.47 -22.58 -7.38
C ASN A 253 11.69 -22.23 -6.48
N PRO A 254 12.34 -23.23 -5.85
CA PRO A 254 13.50 -23.01 -4.98
C PRO A 254 14.71 -22.40 -5.69
N ASP A 255 14.91 -22.70 -6.98
CA ASP A 255 16.02 -22.14 -7.76
C ASP A 255 15.80 -20.64 -7.99
N LEU A 256 14.55 -20.22 -8.20
CA LEU A 256 14.21 -18.79 -8.27
C LEU A 256 14.34 -18.10 -6.90
N ASN A 257 14.06 -18.78 -5.78
CA ASN A 257 14.34 -18.25 -4.44
C ASN A 257 15.85 -18.03 -4.22
N ALA A 258 16.66 -19.00 -4.64
CA ALA A 258 18.12 -18.90 -4.59
C ALA A 258 18.63 -17.76 -5.49
N LEU A 259 18.06 -17.59 -6.68
CA LEU A 259 18.37 -16.49 -7.58
C LEU A 259 18.03 -15.13 -6.97
N ALA A 260 16.86 -14.97 -6.37
CA ALA A 260 16.48 -13.74 -5.67
C ALA A 260 17.46 -13.43 -4.52
N SER A 261 17.84 -14.44 -3.74
CA SER A 261 18.83 -14.33 -2.67
C SER A 261 20.22 -13.93 -3.19
N GLN A 262 20.64 -14.46 -4.34
CA GLN A 262 21.89 -14.11 -5.00
C GLN A 262 21.91 -12.67 -5.50
N ILE A 263 20.78 -12.18 -6.05
CA ILE A 263 20.62 -10.79 -6.46
C ILE A 263 20.81 -9.87 -5.26
N PHE A 264 20.09 -10.13 -4.16
CA PHE A 264 20.26 -9.38 -2.91
C PHE A 264 21.73 -9.38 -2.46
N ALA A 265 22.35 -10.55 -2.29
CA ALA A 265 23.75 -10.67 -1.86
C ALA A 265 24.76 -9.92 -2.76
N THR A 266 24.46 -9.76 -4.04
CA THR A 266 25.30 -9.01 -4.99
C THR A 266 25.29 -7.51 -4.70
N TYR A 267 24.14 -6.97 -4.31
CA TYR A 267 23.91 -5.53 -4.14
C TYR A 267 23.91 -5.06 -2.67
N THR A 268 23.93 -5.97 -1.69
CA THR A 268 24.10 -5.63 -0.26
C THR A 268 25.57 -5.62 0.23
N LYS A 269 26.58 -5.73 -0.66
CA LYS A 269 27.99 -5.75 -0.21
C LYS A 269 28.39 -4.45 0.51
N PRO A 270 29.19 -4.51 1.60
CA PRO A 270 29.60 -3.34 2.38
C PRO A 270 30.29 -2.28 1.53
N LEU A 271 30.03 -1.01 1.85
CA LEU A 271 30.53 0.19 1.16
C LEU A 271 32.06 0.38 1.18
N GLU A 272 32.84 -0.48 1.85
CA GLU A 272 34.30 -0.32 1.95
C GLU A 272 35.02 -0.44 0.59
N GLU A 273 34.35 -0.93 -0.45
CA GLU A 273 34.89 -1.04 -1.82
C GLU A 273 34.15 -0.19 -2.87
N ALA A 274 33.09 0.54 -2.51
CA ALA A 274 32.18 1.18 -3.47
C ALA A 274 32.15 2.71 -3.37
N THR A 275 32.67 3.40 -4.39
CA THR A 275 32.59 4.87 -4.55
C THR A 275 31.22 5.35 -5.03
N THR A 276 30.27 4.44 -5.27
CA THR A 276 28.89 4.73 -5.69
C THR A 276 27.90 3.89 -4.88
N SER A 277 26.71 4.42 -4.66
CA SER A 277 25.64 3.70 -3.94
C SER A 277 25.33 2.35 -4.62
N ASN A 278 25.60 1.25 -3.91
CA ASN A 278 25.34 -0.09 -4.42
C ASN A 278 23.89 -0.55 -4.21
N THR A 279 22.99 0.31 -3.70
CA THR A 279 21.57 -0.02 -3.45
C THR A 279 20.90 -0.68 -4.66
N LEU A 280 20.14 -1.74 -4.40
CA LEU A 280 19.39 -2.50 -5.40
C LEU A 280 18.31 -1.63 -6.05
N SER A 281 18.07 -1.83 -7.35
CA SER A 281 17.02 -1.15 -8.09
C SER A 281 16.54 -2.04 -9.22
N GLU A 282 15.34 -1.77 -9.76
CA GLU A 282 14.78 -2.49 -10.91
C GLU A 282 15.77 -2.55 -12.09
N LYS A 283 16.45 -1.43 -12.37
CA LYS A 283 17.47 -1.37 -13.43
C LYS A 283 18.61 -2.36 -13.16
N LYS A 284 19.13 -2.40 -11.93
CA LYS A 284 20.22 -3.32 -11.53
C LYS A 284 19.77 -4.78 -11.57
N ILE A 285 18.53 -5.07 -11.18
CA ILE A 285 17.92 -6.40 -11.30
C ILE A 285 17.88 -6.81 -12.78
N GLY A 286 17.38 -5.95 -13.66
CA GLY A 286 17.36 -6.21 -15.10
C GLY A 286 18.75 -6.44 -15.70
N GLU A 287 19.74 -5.63 -15.30
CA GLU A 287 21.14 -5.82 -15.71
C GLU A 287 21.74 -7.14 -15.20
N PHE A 288 21.44 -7.53 -13.96
CA PHE A 288 21.88 -8.80 -13.38
C PHE A 288 21.29 -9.98 -14.15
N LEU A 289 19.98 -9.98 -14.38
CA LEU A 289 19.27 -11.04 -15.09
C LEU A 289 19.76 -11.16 -16.55
N SER A 290 19.94 -10.03 -17.24
CA SER A 290 20.43 -10.03 -18.63
C SER A 290 21.82 -10.65 -18.78
N LYS A 291 22.69 -10.46 -17.78
CA LYS A 291 24.08 -10.95 -17.80
C LYS A 291 24.23 -12.41 -17.35
N ASN A 292 23.40 -12.85 -16.41
CA ASN A 292 23.60 -14.12 -15.70
C ASN A 292 22.53 -15.18 -16.04
N GLN A 293 21.44 -14.81 -16.69
CA GLN A 293 20.27 -15.68 -16.91
C GLN A 293 19.77 -15.59 -18.36
N SER A 294 20.69 -15.61 -19.33
CA SER A 294 20.34 -15.53 -20.77
C SER A 294 19.50 -16.73 -21.27
N ASP A 295 19.49 -17.84 -20.53
CA ASP A 295 18.80 -19.08 -20.88
C ASP A 295 17.44 -19.27 -20.18
N VAL A 296 17.08 -18.44 -19.19
CA VAL A 296 15.77 -18.51 -18.53
C VAL A 296 14.76 -17.79 -19.41
N LYS A 297 13.95 -18.55 -20.16
CA LYS A 297 12.83 -17.99 -20.92
C LYS A 297 11.85 -17.32 -19.96
N GLU A 298 11.42 -16.10 -20.30
CA GLU A 298 10.28 -15.41 -19.68
C GLU A 298 10.35 -15.27 -18.14
N LEU A 299 11.45 -14.72 -17.63
CA LEU A 299 11.55 -14.29 -16.23
C LEU A 299 11.05 -12.84 -16.08
N GLN A 300 10.11 -12.59 -15.17
CA GLN A 300 9.61 -11.24 -14.86
C GLN A 300 9.81 -10.91 -13.37
N PRO A 301 10.63 -9.89 -13.05
CA PRO A 301 10.81 -9.44 -11.67
C PRO A 301 9.75 -8.42 -11.25
N ILE A 302 9.30 -8.51 -9.99
CA ILE A 302 8.58 -7.45 -9.27
C ILE A 302 9.40 -7.12 -8.03
N TYR A 303 9.82 -5.86 -7.91
CA TYR A 303 10.70 -5.41 -6.84
C TYR A 303 10.01 -4.36 -5.97
N PHE A 304 10.19 -4.50 -4.67
CA PHE A 304 9.76 -3.53 -3.67
C PHE A 304 10.96 -3.07 -2.87
N ASN A 305 11.17 -1.76 -2.84
CA ASN A 305 12.00 -1.11 -1.84
C ASN A 305 11.08 -0.52 -0.76
N GLN A 306 11.35 -0.80 0.51
CA GLN A 306 10.55 -0.30 1.64
C GLN A 306 9.12 -0.87 1.71
N THR A 307 9.03 -2.19 1.78
CA THR A 307 7.81 -2.88 2.18
C THR A 307 7.49 -2.57 3.64
N THR A 308 6.23 -2.19 3.89
CA THR A 308 5.65 -2.21 5.23
C THR A 308 5.52 -3.68 5.64
N ASP A 309 4.40 -4.34 5.38
CA ASP A 309 4.29 -5.80 5.54
C ASP A 309 3.73 -6.46 4.29
N VAL A 310 3.63 -7.78 4.32
CA VAL A 310 3.22 -8.58 3.17
C VAL A 310 1.78 -8.32 2.76
N THR A 311 0.88 -8.13 3.74
CA THR A 311 -0.53 -7.85 3.47
C THR A 311 -0.68 -6.57 2.63
N TRP A 312 0.10 -5.54 2.95
CA TRP A 312 0.16 -4.30 2.18
C TRP A 312 0.93 -4.44 0.88
N ALA A 313 2.12 -5.06 0.89
CA ALA A 313 2.97 -5.18 -0.28
C ALA A 313 2.27 -5.94 -1.41
N ILE A 314 1.61 -7.06 -1.11
CA ILE A 314 0.87 -7.83 -2.11
C ILE A 314 -0.47 -7.17 -2.43
N GLY A 315 -1.18 -6.64 -1.43
CA GLY A 315 -2.46 -5.95 -1.64
C GLY A 315 -2.33 -4.76 -2.60
N SER A 316 -1.32 -3.91 -2.39
CA SER A 316 -1.08 -2.71 -3.19
C SER A 316 -0.70 -2.99 -4.65
N LEU A 317 -0.17 -4.17 -4.98
CA LEU A 317 0.03 -4.56 -6.39
C LEU A 317 -1.28 -4.63 -7.18
N PHE A 318 -2.40 -4.91 -6.51
CA PHE A 318 -3.73 -4.92 -7.15
C PHE A 318 -4.28 -3.51 -7.40
N SER A 319 -3.61 -2.50 -6.86
CA SER A 319 -3.89 -1.07 -7.13
C SER A 319 -3.02 -0.49 -8.24
N ILE A 320 -2.19 -1.32 -8.89
CA ILE A 320 -1.37 -0.95 -10.03
C ILE A 320 -1.69 -1.92 -11.17
N GLU A 321 -2.39 -1.45 -12.20
CA GLU A 321 -2.91 -2.28 -13.29
C GLU A 321 -1.85 -3.21 -13.89
N SER A 322 -0.66 -2.70 -14.24
CA SER A 322 0.41 -3.51 -14.84
C SER A 322 0.93 -4.63 -13.92
N GLN A 323 1.03 -4.36 -12.62
CA GLN A 323 1.49 -5.35 -11.64
C GLN A 323 0.41 -6.40 -11.37
N ARG A 324 -0.83 -5.96 -11.25
CA ARG A 324 -2.01 -6.83 -11.14
C ARG A 324 -2.09 -7.78 -12.34
N GLU A 325 -1.97 -7.26 -13.55
CA GLU A 325 -2.00 -8.07 -14.78
C GLU A 325 -0.87 -9.10 -14.82
N LEU A 326 0.34 -8.68 -14.45
CA LEU A 326 1.50 -9.55 -14.37
C LEU A 326 1.27 -10.70 -13.37
N LEU A 327 0.82 -10.39 -12.16
CA LEU A 327 0.50 -11.37 -11.12
C LEU A 327 -0.65 -12.31 -11.50
N MET A 328 -1.62 -11.85 -12.30
CA MET A 328 -2.76 -12.65 -12.75
C MET A 328 -2.53 -13.33 -14.11
N SER A 329 -1.36 -13.17 -14.72
CA SER A 329 -1.06 -13.76 -16.03
C SER A 329 -1.08 -15.28 -15.96
N LYS A 330 -1.69 -15.90 -16.97
CA LYS A 330 -1.76 -17.36 -17.15
C LYS A 330 -0.48 -17.95 -17.75
N GLN A 331 0.44 -17.10 -18.24
CA GLN A 331 1.70 -17.57 -18.83
C GLN A 331 2.65 -18.14 -17.77
N PHE A 332 2.63 -17.54 -16.56
CA PHE A 332 3.48 -17.98 -15.46
C PHE A 332 2.83 -19.11 -14.67
N ASN A 333 3.64 -20.11 -14.37
CA ASN A 333 3.32 -21.27 -13.56
C ASN A 333 4.21 -21.38 -12.32
N SER A 334 5.33 -20.65 -12.26
CA SER A 334 6.30 -20.70 -11.17
C SER A 334 6.61 -19.32 -10.60
N ILE A 335 6.92 -19.26 -9.30
CA ILE A 335 7.36 -18.06 -8.60
C ILE A 335 8.52 -18.37 -7.66
N GLY A 336 9.53 -17.51 -7.66
CA GLY A 336 10.50 -17.40 -6.57
C GLY A 336 10.39 -16.07 -5.86
N MET A 337 10.75 -16.03 -4.59
CA MET A 337 10.65 -14.85 -3.74
C MET A 337 11.88 -14.75 -2.85
N GLY A 338 12.45 -13.55 -2.77
CA GLY A 338 13.46 -13.20 -1.78
C GLY A 338 12.95 -12.03 -0.95
N TYR A 339 13.13 -12.12 0.37
CA TYR A 339 12.92 -11.01 1.29
C TYR A 339 14.23 -10.68 1.97
N GLN A 340 14.55 -9.39 2.03
CA GLN A 340 15.68 -8.87 2.76
C GLN A 340 15.24 -7.67 3.58
N LYS A 341 14.84 -7.91 4.82
CA LYS A 341 14.29 -6.89 5.70
C LYS A 341 13.05 -6.25 5.07
N HIS A 342 13.15 -4.98 4.70
CA HIS A 342 12.09 -4.22 4.06
C HIS A 342 12.13 -4.29 2.53
N GLU A 343 13.00 -5.08 1.92
CA GLU A 343 13.05 -5.27 0.47
C GLU A 343 12.46 -6.63 0.09
N ALA A 344 11.72 -6.68 -1.02
CA ALA A 344 11.14 -7.90 -1.54
C ALA A 344 11.36 -8.00 -3.05
N LEU A 345 11.70 -9.19 -3.52
CA LEU A 345 11.87 -9.48 -4.94
C LEU A 345 11.09 -10.74 -5.28
N LEU A 346 10.09 -10.61 -6.15
CA LEU A 346 9.31 -11.71 -6.69
C LEU A 346 9.80 -11.95 -8.12
N LEU A 347 9.99 -13.21 -8.49
CA LEU A 347 10.45 -13.64 -9.80
C LEU A 347 9.42 -14.61 -10.36
N LEU A 348 8.65 -14.16 -11.35
CA LEU A 348 7.67 -14.98 -12.06
C LEU A 348 8.32 -15.64 -13.26
N ASN A 349 8.02 -16.92 -13.48
CA ASN A 349 8.56 -17.67 -14.60
C ASN A 349 7.52 -18.56 -15.28
N SER A 350 7.68 -18.71 -16.59
CA SER A 350 6.97 -19.68 -17.43
C SER A 350 7.92 -20.86 -17.67
N ASP A 351 7.80 -21.94 -16.91
CA ASP A 351 8.56 -23.17 -17.19
C ASP A 351 8.02 -23.79 -18.51
N LEU A 352 8.74 -23.59 -19.63
CA LEU A 352 8.54 -24.25 -20.94
C LEU A 352 9.83 -24.65 -21.67
#